data_AF-A0A9D1J7W1-F1
#
_entry.id   AF-A0A9D1J7W1-F1
#
_cell.length_a   1.000
_cell.length_b   1.000
_cell.length_c   1.000
_cell.angle_alpha   90.00
_cell.angle_beta   90.00
_cell.angle_gamma   90.00
#
_symmetry.space_group_name_H-M   'P 1'
#
loop_
_entity.id
_entity.type
_entity.pdbx_description
1 polymer ?
#
loop_
_entity_poly.entity_id
_entity_poly.type
_entity_poly.pdbx_seq_one_letter_code
_entity_poly.pdbx_strand_id
1 'polypeptide(L)'
;MKSKVVKGVITLVSVVLVVAVCYILFGGYIADYLEKFFPSQDKLPTVTGVTHNVDSNGQFFFSWNTVEGANRYGVIIGKYEDGEWQQDSPKAVEENKYYYSADAEKISVKVQAQDSTGEKANSDWSDEYIHEIPLLEITYDSASLFVSSMLPYKLLKVVNISIDGNAIRTNAIFESNNKIEMYELYTYYEDGITSLQDCMNTKPTYTSIRNHYEVVDYDSADYLLQSNSFIGQMEEYRLQGYTFEVVSQHTAKTGESNQTFTIYSTYKLTKGDDTKYINSKMAVLVYEESPNEKENYTKKVANFESRGLYEEFCHELVGDEIILAQEMEKLYKQQ
;
A
#
# COMPACT_ATOMS: atom_id res chain seq x y z
N MET A 1 -16.54 69.47 -47.44
CA MET A 1 -16.40 68.14 -46.78
C MET A 1 -14.97 67.59 -46.71
N LYS A 2 -14.02 67.95 -47.59
CA LYS A 2 -12.67 67.32 -47.62
C LYS A 2 -11.70 67.71 -46.48
N SER A 3 -11.85 68.85 -45.81
CA SER A 3 -10.89 69.34 -44.78
C SER A 3 -11.07 68.71 -43.39
N LYS A 4 -12.29 68.35 -42.99
CA LYS A 4 -12.57 67.75 -41.66
C LYS A 4 -12.10 66.29 -41.56
N VAL A 5 -12.19 65.53 -42.66
CA VAL A 5 -11.76 64.12 -42.71
C VAL A 5 -10.25 64.00 -42.61
N VAL A 6 -9.49 64.89 -43.28
CA VAL A 6 -8.02 64.89 -43.25
C VAL A 6 -7.47 65.24 -41.86
N LYS A 7 -8.09 66.19 -41.13
CA LYS A 7 -7.72 66.48 -39.74
C LYS A 7 -8.02 65.31 -38.79
N GLY A 8 -9.14 64.62 -38.95
CA GLY A 8 -9.49 63.45 -38.13
C GLY A 8 -8.52 62.28 -38.29
N VAL A 9 -8.07 62.02 -39.53
CA VAL A 9 -7.11 60.93 -39.83
C VAL A 9 -5.70 61.25 -39.32
N ILE A 10 -5.23 62.50 -39.42
CA ILE A 10 -3.91 62.91 -38.90
C ILE A 10 -3.86 62.85 -37.37
N THR A 11 -4.94 63.20 -36.68
CA THR A 11 -5.01 63.11 -35.22
C THR A 11 -5.02 61.65 -34.75
N LEU A 12 -5.72 60.75 -35.46
CA LEU A 12 -5.75 59.32 -35.12
C LEU A 12 -4.39 58.64 -35.29
N VAL A 13 -3.69 58.93 -36.40
CA VAL A 13 -2.33 58.41 -36.67
C VAL A 13 -1.33 58.92 -35.63
N SER A 14 -1.43 60.19 -35.24
CA SER A 14 -0.58 60.79 -34.19
C SER A 14 -0.81 60.14 -32.81
N VAL A 15 -2.06 59.83 -32.44
CA VAL A 15 -2.37 59.19 -31.15
C VAL A 15 -1.90 57.74 -31.13
N VAL A 16 -2.05 56.99 -32.22
CA VAL A 16 -1.55 55.60 -32.32
C VAL A 16 -0.02 55.57 -32.27
N LEU A 17 0.66 56.52 -32.92
CA LEU A 17 2.12 56.66 -32.83
C LEU A 17 2.57 57.05 -31.42
N VAL A 18 1.86 57.95 -30.73
CA VAL A 18 2.18 58.31 -29.34
C VAL A 18 1.95 57.13 -28.39
N VAL A 19 0.88 56.34 -28.56
CA VAL A 19 0.63 55.13 -27.74
C VAL A 19 1.67 54.05 -28.03
N ALA A 20 2.04 53.84 -29.30
CA ALA A 20 3.10 52.89 -29.67
C ALA A 20 4.48 53.34 -29.16
N VAL A 21 4.80 54.63 -29.25
CA VAL A 21 6.04 55.22 -28.71
C VAL A 21 6.05 55.18 -27.20
N CYS A 22 4.91 55.41 -26.51
CA CYS A 22 4.81 55.23 -25.06
C CYS A 22 4.96 53.76 -24.66
N TYR A 23 4.44 52.81 -25.44
CA TYR A 23 4.62 51.38 -25.18
C TYR A 23 6.07 50.94 -25.41
N ILE A 24 6.77 51.51 -26.41
CA ILE A 24 8.18 51.24 -26.70
C ILE A 24 9.10 51.92 -25.67
N LEU A 25 8.79 53.14 -25.23
CA LEU A 25 9.62 53.91 -24.28
C LEU A 25 9.38 53.53 -22.82
N PHE A 26 8.16 53.11 -22.45
CA PHE A 26 7.79 52.78 -21.07
C PHE A 26 7.46 51.29 -20.86
N GLY A 27 7.34 50.47 -21.91
CA GLY A 27 7.07 49.04 -21.76
C GLY A 27 8.15 48.28 -20.99
N GLY A 28 9.43 48.58 -21.26
CA GLY A 28 10.55 48.05 -20.47
C GLY A 28 10.59 48.60 -19.04
N TYR A 29 10.25 49.88 -18.87
CA TYR A 29 10.21 50.52 -17.54
C TYR A 29 9.08 49.97 -16.67
N ILE A 30 7.93 49.62 -17.25
CA ILE A 30 6.81 48.97 -16.56
C ILE A 30 7.18 47.53 -16.20
N ALA A 31 7.90 46.80 -17.06
CA ALA A 31 8.39 45.45 -16.74
C ALA A 31 9.38 45.47 -15.56
N ASP A 32 10.39 46.34 -15.59
CA ASP A 32 11.36 46.50 -14.49
C ASP A 32 10.68 46.98 -13.19
N TYR A 33 9.68 47.85 -13.29
CA TYR A 33 8.90 48.33 -12.15
C TYR A 33 8.01 47.22 -11.58
N LEU A 34 7.37 46.41 -12.42
CA LEU A 34 6.57 45.27 -11.97
C LEU A 34 7.43 44.17 -11.35
N GLU A 35 8.60 43.85 -11.90
CA GLU A 35 9.55 42.87 -11.33
C GLU A 35 10.12 43.34 -9.99
N LYS A 36 10.27 44.66 -9.80
CA LYS A 36 10.71 45.25 -8.53
C LYS A 36 9.64 45.21 -7.42
N PHE A 37 8.35 45.25 -7.77
CA PHE A 37 7.24 45.23 -6.82
C PHE A 37 6.56 43.86 -6.70
N PHE A 38 6.76 42.99 -7.68
CA PHE A 38 6.27 41.61 -7.78
C PHE A 38 7.37 40.74 -8.42
N PRO A 39 8.50 40.50 -7.71
CA PRO A 39 9.54 39.63 -8.23
C PRO A 39 8.93 38.28 -8.58
N SER A 40 9.32 37.71 -9.73
CA SER A 40 8.90 36.35 -10.06
C SER A 40 9.34 35.44 -8.94
N GLN A 41 8.38 34.83 -8.27
CA GLN A 41 8.63 34.00 -7.13
C GLN A 41 9.47 32.80 -7.58
N ASP A 42 10.63 32.59 -6.95
CA ASP A 42 11.49 31.46 -7.28
C ASP A 42 10.68 30.16 -7.20
N LYS A 43 10.75 29.37 -8.27
CA LYS A 43 9.99 28.13 -8.40
C LYS A 43 10.77 26.98 -7.76
N LEU A 44 10.06 26.09 -7.08
CA LEU A 44 10.66 24.85 -6.60
C LEU A 44 11.12 23.95 -7.76
N PRO A 45 12.20 23.17 -7.59
CA PRO A 45 12.58 22.13 -8.55
C PRO A 45 11.47 21.11 -8.76
N THR A 46 11.33 20.61 -10.00
CA THR A 46 10.39 19.53 -10.34
C THR A 46 10.78 18.23 -9.64
N VAL A 47 9.77 17.53 -9.15
CA VAL A 47 9.94 16.22 -8.49
C VAL A 47 10.46 15.19 -9.49
N THR A 48 11.39 14.33 -9.04
CA THR A 48 11.98 13.25 -9.82
C THR A 48 12.01 11.95 -9.02
N GLY A 49 12.26 10.82 -9.70
CA GLY A 49 12.43 9.51 -9.04
C GLY A 49 11.14 8.93 -8.48
N VAL A 50 9.98 9.23 -9.09
CA VAL A 50 8.70 8.63 -8.70
C VAL A 50 8.75 7.13 -8.98
N THR A 51 8.47 6.32 -7.96
CA THR A 51 8.45 4.84 -8.04
C THR A 51 7.40 4.26 -7.12
N HIS A 52 6.90 3.06 -7.44
CA HIS A 52 6.11 2.25 -6.51
C HIS A 52 7.02 1.42 -5.60
N ASN A 53 6.53 1.12 -4.40
CA ASN A 53 7.12 0.20 -3.43
C ASN A 53 6.01 -0.44 -2.58
N VAL A 54 6.37 -1.51 -1.87
CA VAL A 54 5.53 -2.14 -0.84
C VAL A 54 6.34 -2.15 0.44
N ASP A 55 5.75 -1.68 1.54
CA ASP A 55 6.44 -1.71 2.83
C ASP A 55 6.37 -3.10 3.48
N SER A 56 7.07 -3.26 4.59
CA SER A 56 7.13 -4.52 5.30
C SER A 56 5.82 -4.94 5.99
N ASN A 57 4.84 -4.04 6.05
CA ASN A 57 3.48 -4.32 6.46
C ASN A 57 2.58 -4.70 5.27
N GLY A 58 3.11 -4.74 4.05
CA GLY A 58 2.34 -5.07 2.85
C GLY A 58 1.55 -3.89 2.30
N GLN A 59 1.82 -2.67 2.74
CA GLN A 59 1.14 -1.47 2.25
C GLN A 59 1.84 -0.91 1.02
N PHE A 60 1.05 -0.67 -0.02
CA PHE A 60 1.53 -0.04 -1.24
C PHE A 60 1.79 1.43 -0.99
N PHE A 61 2.89 1.94 -1.51
CA PHE A 61 3.14 3.37 -1.54
C PHE A 61 3.94 3.77 -2.76
N PHE A 62 3.71 5.01 -3.19
CA PHE A 62 4.58 5.70 -4.12
C PHE A 62 5.56 6.56 -3.34
N SER A 63 6.80 6.66 -3.80
CA SER A 63 7.82 7.54 -3.21
C SER A 63 8.58 8.29 -4.30
N TRP A 64 9.24 9.36 -3.90
CA TRP A 64 10.01 10.22 -4.80
C TRP A 64 11.18 10.90 -4.07
N ASN A 65 12.07 11.53 -4.83
CA ASN A 65 13.20 12.27 -4.28
C ASN A 65 12.72 13.53 -3.53
N THR A 66 13.29 13.80 -2.37
CA THR A 66 13.06 15.04 -1.62
C THR A 66 13.48 16.26 -2.45
N VAL A 67 12.64 17.30 -2.49
CA VAL A 67 12.92 18.57 -3.17
C VAL A 67 13.31 19.63 -2.14
N GLU A 68 14.46 20.26 -2.32
CA GLU A 68 14.95 21.31 -1.43
C GLU A 68 14.01 22.52 -1.40
N GLY A 69 13.63 22.95 -0.20
CA GLY A 69 12.69 24.05 0.03
C GLY A 69 11.21 23.67 -0.11
N ALA A 70 10.88 22.43 -0.46
CA ALA A 70 9.52 21.93 -0.40
C ALA A 70 9.18 21.50 1.05
N ASN A 71 7.99 21.83 1.51
CA ASN A 71 7.47 21.38 2.82
C ASN A 71 6.21 20.50 2.69
N ARG A 72 5.69 20.33 1.48
CA ARG A 72 4.68 19.33 1.14
C ARG A 72 4.71 19.03 -0.36
N TYR A 73 3.94 18.03 -0.77
CA TYR A 73 3.79 17.59 -2.14
C TYR A 73 2.31 17.47 -2.49
N GLY A 74 1.92 17.99 -3.65
CA GLY A 74 0.64 17.65 -4.28
C GLY A 74 0.80 16.35 -5.05
N VAL A 75 -0.11 15.41 -4.83
CA VAL A 75 -0.11 14.08 -5.46
C VAL A 75 -1.42 13.91 -6.19
N ILE A 76 -1.34 13.51 -7.45
CA ILE A 76 -2.46 13.07 -8.27
C ILE A 76 -2.30 11.58 -8.51
N ILE A 77 -3.34 10.81 -8.21
CA ILE A 77 -3.44 9.39 -8.54
C ILE A 77 -4.48 9.22 -9.65
N GLY A 78 -4.13 8.48 -10.68
CA GLY A 78 -5.05 7.97 -11.69
C GLY A 78 -5.17 6.46 -11.57
N LYS A 79 -6.36 5.94 -11.84
CA LYS A 79 -6.62 4.49 -11.96
C LYS A 79 -7.16 4.19 -13.35
N TYR A 80 -6.72 3.10 -13.94
CA TYR A 80 -7.31 2.61 -15.17
C TYR A 80 -8.38 1.56 -14.84
N GLU A 81 -9.64 1.94 -15.04
CA GLU A 81 -10.81 1.10 -14.76
C GLU A 81 -11.77 1.18 -15.96
N ASP A 82 -12.36 0.05 -16.35
CA ASP A 82 -13.32 -0.03 -17.47
C ASP A 82 -12.86 0.59 -18.80
N GLY A 83 -11.54 0.62 -19.04
CA GLY A 83 -10.96 1.14 -20.28
C GLY A 83 -10.68 2.66 -20.28
N GLU A 84 -10.89 3.34 -19.16
CA GLU A 84 -10.68 4.79 -19.04
C GLU A 84 -9.86 5.14 -17.79
N TRP A 85 -9.16 6.26 -17.84
CA TRP A 85 -8.45 6.81 -16.68
C TRP A 85 -9.40 7.62 -15.80
N GLN A 86 -9.54 7.19 -14.55
CA GLN A 86 -10.23 7.94 -13.50
C GLN A 86 -9.18 8.61 -12.60
N GLN A 87 -9.22 9.93 -12.52
CA GLN A 87 -8.22 10.70 -11.78
C GLN A 87 -8.81 11.32 -10.51
N ASP A 88 -8.12 11.11 -9.39
CA ASP A 88 -8.43 11.77 -8.13
C ASP A 88 -8.10 13.28 -8.18
N SER A 89 -8.79 14.03 -7.33
CA SER A 89 -8.35 15.40 -7.02
C SER A 89 -6.98 15.40 -6.33
N PRO A 90 -6.13 16.41 -6.56
CA PRO A 90 -4.82 16.50 -5.92
C PRO A 90 -4.92 16.44 -4.39
N LYS A 91 -4.11 15.58 -3.77
CA LYS A 91 -3.98 15.46 -2.31
C LYS A 91 -2.63 16.01 -1.87
N ALA A 92 -2.60 16.73 -0.76
CA ALA A 92 -1.35 17.23 -0.18
C ALA A 92 -0.81 16.24 0.85
N VAL A 93 0.49 15.93 0.78
CA VAL A 93 1.20 15.13 1.78
C VAL A 93 2.50 15.83 2.19
N GLU A 94 2.87 15.72 3.45
CA GLU A 94 4.09 16.36 3.98
C GLU A 94 5.34 15.52 3.69
N GLU A 95 5.17 14.21 3.58
CA GLU A 95 6.24 13.25 3.34
C GLU A 95 6.46 13.04 1.84
N ASN A 96 7.67 12.60 1.46
CA ASN A 96 8.00 12.21 0.08
C ASN A 96 7.50 10.80 -0.28
N LYS A 97 6.34 10.43 0.27
CA LYS A 97 5.64 9.17 0.00
C LYS A 97 4.12 9.35 0.11
N TYR A 98 3.39 8.49 -0.60
CA TYR A 98 1.93 8.44 -0.58
C TYR A 98 1.47 6.99 -0.54
N TYR A 99 0.79 6.59 0.55
CA TYR A 99 0.21 5.26 0.70
C TYR A 99 -1.06 5.10 -0.12
N TYR A 100 -1.22 3.92 -0.69
CA TYR A 100 -2.30 3.56 -1.60
C TYR A 100 -2.69 2.08 -1.42
N SER A 101 -3.84 1.67 -1.97
CA SER A 101 -4.26 0.27 -2.00
C SER A 101 -4.18 -0.23 -3.43
N ALA A 102 -3.42 -1.30 -3.71
CA ALA A 102 -3.39 -1.90 -5.04
C ALA A 102 -4.78 -2.45 -5.41
N ASP A 103 -5.60 -1.63 -6.05
CA ASP A 103 -7.01 -1.91 -6.36
C ASP A 103 -7.36 -1.64 -7.84
N ALA A 104 -6.37 -1.33 -8.66
CA ALA A 104 -6.50 -1.18 -10.11
C ALA A 104 -5.29 -1.79 -10.83
N GLU A 105 -5.52 -2.34 -12.03
CA GLU A 105 -4.48 -3.01 -12.84
C GLU A 105 -3.39 -2.04 -13.32
N LYS A 106 -3.76 -0.78 -13.55
CA LYS A 106 -2.81 0.30 -13.88
C LYS A 106 -3.09 1.52 -13.04
N ILE A 107 -2.03 2.07 -12.48
CA ILE A 107 -2.09 3.22 -11.59
C ILE A 107 -1.10 4.27 -12.11
N SER A 108 -1.58 5.50 -12.32
CA SER A 108 -0.72 6.63 -12.68
C SER A 108 -0.51 7.56 -11.50
N VAL A 109 0.67 8.16 -11.43
CA VAL A 109 1.05 9.10 -10.37
C VAL A 109 1.76 10.30 -10.95
N LYS A 110 1.34 11.47 -10.51
CA LYS A 110 2.04 12.74 -10.74
C LYS A 110 2.23 13.47 -9.42
N VAL A 111 3.40 14.07 -9.25
CA VAL A 111 3.78 14.73 -8.01
C VAL A 111 4.27 16.14 -8.29
N GLN A 112 3.88 17.10 -7.46
CA GLN A 112 4.34 18.49 -7.51
C GLN A 112 4.87 18.87 -6.13
N ALA A 113 6.11 19.34 -6.05
CA ALA A 113 6.65 19.96 -4.85
C ALA A 113 5.98 21.32 -4.59
N GLN A 114 5.61 21.56 -3.34
CA GLN A 114 4.90 22.75 -2.90
C GLN A 114 5.57 23.38 -1.69
N ASP A 115 5.44 24.69 -1.60
CA ASP A 115 5.80 25.47 -0.43
C ASP A 115 4.53 26.07 0.19
N SER A 116 4.14 25.54 1.34
CA SER A 116 2.98 25.97 2.11
C SER A 116 3.13 27.36 2.74
N THR A 117 4.35 27.90 2.83
CA THR A 117 4.57 29.28 3.28
C THR A 117 4.25 30.30 2.18
N GLY A 118 4.23 29.85 0.92
CA GLY A 118 4.06 30.72 -0.23
C GLY A 118 5.26 31.65 -0.45
N GLU A 119 6.44 31.30 0.04
CA GLU A 119 7.71 31.98 -0.26
C GLU A 119 8.25 31.58 -1.63
N LYS A 120 8.02 30.34 -2.06
CA LYS A 120 8.31 29.82 -3.41
C LYS A 120 7.07 29.37 -4.19
N ALA A 121 7.10 29.55 -5.51
CA ALA A 121 6.06 29.03 -6.37
C ALA A 121 6.17 27.49 -6.44
N ASN A 122 5.03 26.80 -6.54
CA ASN A 122 5.03 25.35 -6.72
C ASN A 122 5.84 24.95 -7.96
N SER A 123 6.51 23.81 -7.88
CA SER A 123 7.20 23.21 -9.04
C SER A 123 6.24 22.87 -10.19
N ASP A 124 6.77 22.47 -11.35
CA ASP A 124 5.91 21.77 -12.32
C ASP A 124 5.52 20.39 -11.77
N TRP A 125 4.42 19.85 -12.30
CA TRP A 125 4.14 18.43 -12.08
C TRP A 125 5.26 17.59 -12.67
N SER A 126 5.61 16.50 -11.98
CA SER A 126 6.50 15.48 -12.52
C SER A 126 5.97 14.90 -13.83
N ASP A 127 6.85 14.23 -14.56
CA ASP A 127 6.43 13.26 -15.56
C ASP A 127 5.49 12.23 -14.92
N GLU A 128 4.54 11.74 -15.72
CA GLU A 128 3.61 10.73 -15.28
C GLU A 128 4.32 9.38 -15.14
N TYR A 129 4.28 8.83 -13.92
CA TYR A 129 4.71 7.48 -13.64
C TYR A 129 3.51 6.55 -13.76
N ILE A 130 3.63 5.46 -14.52
CA ILE A 130 2.59 4.43 -14.66
C ILE A 130 3.12 3.13 -14.10
N HIS A 131 2.42 2.59 -13.10
CA HIS A 131 2.63 1.23 -12.60
C HIS A 131 1.59 0.31 -13.20
N GLU A 132 2.03 -0.80 -13.80
CA GLU A 132 1.15 -1.85 -14.32
C GLU A 132 1.38 -3.12 -13.51
N ILE A 133 0.32 -3.64 -12.91
CA ILE A 133 0.37 -4.86 -12.11
C ILE A 133 0.38 -6.08 -13.06
N PRO A 134 1.37 -6.99 -12.97
CA PRO A 134 1.47 -8.13 -13.88
C PRO A 134 0.43 -9.20 -13.51
N LEU A 135 -0.68 -9.27 -14.24
CA LEU A 135 -1.79 -10.20 -13.95
C LEU A 135 -1.46 -11.67 -14.25
N LEU A 136 -0.46 -11.93 -15.10
CA LEU A 136 -0.06 -13.27 -15.52
C LEU A 136 1.07 -13.88 -14.66
N GLU A 137 1.49 -13.17 -13.62
CA GLU A 137 2.55 -13.60 -12.71
C GLU A 137 2.08 -13.52 -11.25
N ILE A 138 2.48 -14.49 -10.44
CA ILE A 138 2.26 -14.43 -9.00
C ILE A 138 3.31 -13.51 -8.38
N THR A 139 2.85 -12.33 -8.00
CA THR A 139 3.61 -11.28 -7.30
C THR A 139 2.83 -10.85 -6.07
N TYR A 140 3.47 -10.11 -5.15
CA TYR A 140 2.72 -9.48 -4.06
C TYR A 140 1.66 -8.50 -4.57
N ASP A 141 1.95 -7.79 -5.67
CA ASP A 141 1.07 -6.83 -6.33
C ASP A 141 -0.17 -7.48 -6.92
N SER A 142 -0.01 -8.54 -7.72
CA SER A 142 -1.13 -9.28 -8.30
C SER A 142 -1.98 -9.97 -7.23
N ALA A 143 -1.35 -10.50 -6.17
CA ALA A 143 -2.07 -11.04 -5.01
C ALA A 143 -2.86 -9.95 -4.26
N SER A 144 -2.27 -8.78 -4.07
CA SER A 144 -2.92 -7.66 -3.37
C SER A 144 -4.09 -7.10 -4.18
N LEU A 145 -3.94 -6.98 -5.50
CA LEU A 145 -5.04 -6.62 -6.41
C LEU A 145 -6.18 -7.63 -6.37
N PHE A 146 -5.84 -8.91 -6.39
CA PHE A 146 -6.83 -9.97 -6.28
C PHE A 146 -7.58 -9.92 -4.94
N VAL A 147 -6.87 -9.80 -3.82
CA VAL A 147 -7.47 -9.75 -2.49
C VAL A 147 -8.26 -8.45 -2.26
N SER A 148 -7.82 -7.32 -2.81
CA SER A 148 -8.56 -6.05 -2.70
C SER A 148 -9.91 -6.11 -3.42
N SER A 149 -10.03 -6.93 -4.48
CA SER A 149 -11.31 -7.15 -5.16
C SER A 149 -12.34 -7.97 -4.34
N MET A 150 -11.90 -8.67 -3.28
CA MET A 150 -12.76 -9.57 -2.51
C MET A 150 -13.76 -8.85 -1.60
N LEU A 151 -13.42 -7.63 -1.16
CA LEU A 151 -14.23 -6.82 -0.26
C LEU A 151 -14.21 -5.35 -0.70
N PRO A 152 -15.28 -4.57 -0.48
CA PRO A 152 -15.31 -3.14 -0.79
C PRO A 152 -14.59 -2.29 0.27
N TYR A 153 -13.50 -2.80 0.84
CA TYR A 153 -12.73 -2.17 1.92
C TYR A 153 -11.29 -1.94 1.46
N LYS A 154 -10.61 -0.97 2.09
CA LYS A 154 -9.22 -0.68 1.76
C LYS A 154 -8.34 -1.81 2.30
N LEU A 155 -7.67 -2.53 1.40
CA LEU A 155 -6.70 -3.54 1.78
C LEU A 155 -5.46 -2.86 2.38
N LEU A 156 -5.00 -3.36 3.52
CA LEU A 156 -3.77 -2.91 4.17
C LEU A 156 -2.66 -3.96 4.10
N LYS A 157 -3.00 -5.25 4.16
CA LYS A 157 -2.02 -6.34 4.15
C LYS A 157 -2.65 -7.64 3.70
N VAL A 158 -2.03 -8.34 2.75
CA VAL A 158 -2.25 -9.78 2.58
C VAL A 158 -1.39 -10.51 3.61
N VAL A 159 -2.01 -11.27 4.51
CA VAL A 159 -1.29 -12.02 5.56
C VAL A 159 -0.93 -13.40 5.06
N ASN A 160 -1.88 -14.13 4.47
CA ASN A 160 -1.62 -15.35 3.73
C ASN A 160 -2.81 -15.78 2.85
N ILE A 161 -2.54 -16.63 1.86
CA ILE A 161 -3.53 -17.26 0.97
C ILE A 161 -3.18 -18.75 0.87
N SER A 162 -4.19 -19.63 1.00
CA SER A 162 -4.02 -21.08 0.80
C SER A 162 -5.15 -21.65 -0.06
N ILE A 163 -4.85 -22.67 -0.87
CA ILE A 163 -5.82 -23.43 -1.65
C ILE A 163 -6.30 -24.63 -0.84
N ASP A 164 -7.62 -24.75 -0.69
CA ASP A 164 -8.30 -25.82 0.03
C ASP A 164 -9.35 -26.46 -0.91
N GLY A 165 -8.87 -27.38 -1.76
CA GLY A 165 -9.67 -27.96 -2.83
C GLY A 165 -10.10 -26.93 -3.86
N ASN A 166 -11.42 -26.77 -4.03
CA ASN A 166 -12.01 -25.79 -4.97
C ASN A 166 -12.23 -24.40 -4.35
N ALA A 167 -11.55 -24.11 -3.25
CA ALA A 167 -11.66 -22.84 -2.57
C ALA A 167 -10.29 -22.31 -2.19
N ILE A 168 -10.24 -21.01 -1.92
CA ILE A 168 -9.11 -20.38 -1.28
C ILE A 168 -9.53 -19.83 0.09
N ARG A 169 -8.62 -19.96 1.04
CA ARG A 169 -8.66 -19.32 2.35
C ARG A 169 -7.70 -18.15 2.31
N THR A 170 -8.21 -16.96 2.55
CA THR A 170 -7.40 -15.72 2.57
C THR A 170 -7.52 -15.08 3.94
N ASN A 171 -6.38 -14.79 4.56
CA ASN A 171 -6.32 -13.95 5.74
C ASN A 171 -5.67 -12.62 5.34
N ALA A 172 -6.38 -11.53 5.56
CA ALA A 172 -5.94 -10.20 5.14
C ALA A 172 -6.48 -9.12 6.08
N ILE A 173 -5.74 -8.02 6.18
CA ILE A 173 -6.10 -6.89 7.01
C ILE A 173 -6.75 -5.84 6.13
N PHE A 174 -7.97 -5.44 6.49
CA PHE A 174 -8.71 -4.38 5.81
C PHE A 174 -9.04 -3.25 6.77
N GLU A 175 -9.11 -2.05 6.21
CA GLU A 175 -9.66 -0.87 6.87
C GLU A 175 -11.10 -0.63 6.40
N SER A 176 -12.05 -0.67 7.34
CA SER A 176 -13.47 -0.38 7.10
C SER A 176 -14.04 0.48 8.21
N ASN A 177 -14.68 1.60 7.88
CA ASN A 177 -15.27 2.53 8.86
C ASN A 177 -14.32 2.94 10.00
N ASN A 178 -13.06 3.26 9.66
CA ASN A 178 -11.97 3.59 10.60
C ASN A 178 -11.61 2.46 11.59
N LYS A 179 -11.99 1.22 11.30
CA LYS A 179 -11.54 0.03 12.02
C LYS A 179 -10.57 -0.75 11.15
N ILE A 180 -9.50 -1.19 11.76
CA ILE A 180 -8.52 -2.09 11.13
C ILE A 180 -8.77 -3.48 11.71
N GLU A 181 -9.13 -4.42 10.85
CA GLU A 181 -9.52 -5.77 11.27
C GLU A 181 -8.85 -6.82 10.37
N MET A 182 -8.52 -7.95 10.97
CA MET A 182 -8.16 -9.19 10.27
C MET A 182 -9.45 -9.81 9.75
N TYR A 183 -9.53 -10.09 8.46
CA TYR A 183 -10.62 -10.81 7.83
C TYR A 183 -10.18 -12.21 7.42
N GLU A 184 -10.97 -13.20 7.81
CA GLU A 184 -10.88 -14.56 7.31
C GLU A 184 -11.87 -14.73 6.17
N LEU A 185 -11.36 -14.88 4.95
CA LEU A 185 -12.17 -14.99 3.75
C LEU A 185 -12.13 -16.41 3.21
N TYR A 186 -13.29 -16.84 2.72
CA TYR A 186 -13.45 -18.08 1.98
C TYR A 186 -14.06 -17.75 0.62
N THR A 187 -13.30 -18.04 -0.44
CA THR A 187 -13.69 -17.79 -1.82
C THR A 187 -13.75 -19.12 -2.57
N TYR A 188 -14.89 -19.43 -3.18
CA TYR A 188 -15.19 -20.73 -3.78
C TYR A 188 -15.35 -20.64 -5.30
N TYR A 189 -14.91 -21.70 -5.99
CA TYR A 189 -14.94 -21.86 -7.44
C TYR A 189 -15.65 -23.17 -7.82
N GLU A 190 -16.87 -23.08 -8.36
CA GLU A 190 -17.69 -24.24 -8.71
C GLU A 190 -17.01 -25.15 -9.76
N ASP A 191 -16.37 -24.54 -10.76
CA ASP A 191 -15.66 -25.25 -11.84
C ASP A 191 -14.29 -25.81 -11.42
N GLY A 192 -13.88 -25.54 -10.17
CA GLY A 192 -12.59 -25.93 -9.62
C GLY A 192 -11.47 -24.96 -9.97
N ILE A 193 -10.35 -25.13 -9.26
CA ILE A 193 -9.12 -24.37 -9.40
C ILE A 193 -7.95 -25.33 -9.24
N THR A 194 -6.85 -25.06 -9.94
CA THR A 194 -5.65 -25.90 -9.85
C THR A 194 -4.43 -25.15 -9.30
N SER A 195 -4.51 -23.83 -9.24
CA SER A 195 -3.42 -22.97 -8.81
C SER A 195 -3.94 -21.61 -8.38
N LEU A 196 -3.12 -20.82 -7.69
CA LEU A 196 -3.45 -19.47 -7.28
C LEU A 196 -3.60 -18.53 -8.50
N GLN A 197 -2.78 -18.71 -9.53
CA GLN A 197 -2.89 -17.99 -10.79
C GLN A 197 -4.23 -18.26 -11.50
N ASP A 198 -4.72 -19.49 -11.42
CA ASP A 198 -6.04 -19.90 -11.91
C ASP A 198 -7.15 -19.13 -11.16
N CYS A 199 -7.00 -18.97 -9.84
CA CYS A 199 -7.94 -18.22 -8.99
C CYS A 199 -8.01 -16.74 -9.36
N MET A 200 -6.86 -16.12 -9.65
CA MET A 200 -6.77 -14.70 -10.01
C MET A 200 -7.37 -14.40 -11.38
N ASN A 201 -7.35 -15.37 -12.30
CA ASN A 201 -7.86 -15.23 -13.67
C ASN A 201 -9.31 -15.71 -13.83
N THR A 202 -9.84 -16.39 -12.82
CA THR A 202 -11.19 -16.96 -12.85
C THR A 202 -12.10 -16.16 -11.93
N LYS A 203 -13.33 -15.89 -12.38
CA LYS A 203 -14.32 -15.25 -11.53
C LYS A 203 -14.79 -16.24 -10.46
N PRO A 204 -14.70 -15.92 -9.15
CA PRO A 204 -15.19 -16.82 -8.12
C PRO A 204 -16.73 -16.92 -8.17
N THR A 205 -17.24 -18.07 -7.75
CA THR A 205 -18.69 -18.28 -7.57
C THR A 205 -19.22 -17.40 -6.44
N TYR A 206 -18.49 -17.36 -5.32
CA TYR A 206 -18.75 -16.42 -4.23
C TYR A 206 -17.52 -16.22 -3.35
N THR A 207 -17.51 -15.09 -2.66
CA THR A 207 -16.61 -14.80 -1.54
C THR A 207 -17.45 -14.54 -0.29
N SER A 208 -17.02 -15.09 0.84
CA SER A 208 -17.71 -14.95 2.13
C SER A 208 -16.72 -14.62 3.24
N ILE A 209 -17.13 -13.73 4.14
CA ILE A 209 -16.42 -13.48 5.39
C ILE A 209 -16.78 -14.61 6.36
N ARG A 210 -15.78 -15.36 6.81
CA ARG A 210 -15.94 -16.40 7.84
C ARG A 210 -15.91 -15.79 9.22
N ASN A 211 -14.92 -14.94 9.47
CA ASN A 211 -14.76 -14.17 10.70
C ASN A 211 -14.03 -12.86 10.40
N HIS A 212 -14.10 -11.94 11.36
CA HIS A 212 -13.21 -10.80 11.41
C HIS A 212 -12.90 -10.44 12.88
N TYR A 213 -11.72 -9.89 13.10
CA TYR A 213 -11.20 -9.64 14.44
C TYR A 213 -10.39 -8.35 14.49
N GLU A 214 -10.39 -7.67 15.64
CA GLU A 214 -9.53 -6.53 15.88
C GLU A 214 -8.06 -6.95 15.78
N VAL A 215 -7.29 -6.24 14.97
CA VAL A 215 -5.85 -6.50 14.85
C VAL A 215 -5.08 -5.95 16.04
N VAL A 216 -4.01 -6.61 16.40
CA VAL A 216 -3.06 -6.14 17.41
C VAL A 216 -1.64 -6.27 16.88
N ASP A 217 -0.85 -5.21 17.08
CA ASP A 217 0.53 -5.11 16.58
C ASP A 217 1.51 -5.89 17.47
N TYR A 218 1.39 -7.22 17.46
CA TYR A 218 2.23 -8.15 18.21
C TYR A 218 2.97 -9.09 17.26
N ASP A 219 4.31 -9.14 17.37
CA ASP A 219 5.19 -10.05 16.62
C ASP A 219 5.17 -11.50 17.16
N SER A 220 3.98 -11.98 17.50
CA SER A 220 3.82 -13.18 18.32
C SER A 220 4.20 -14.48 17.62
N ALA A 221 4.25 -14.52 16.30
CA ALA A 221 4.80 -15.66 15.59
C ALA A 221 6.29 -15.86 15.95
N ASP A 222 7.10 -14.80 15.99
CA ASP A 222 8.52 -14.90 16.36
C ASP A 222 8.69 -15.38 17.80
N TYR A 223 7.90 -14.84 18.73
CA TYR A 223 7.92 -15.27 20.13
C TYR A 223 7.44 -16.71 20.31
N LEU A 224 6.46 -17.15 19.51
CA LEU A 224 6.04 -18.55 19.49
C LEU A 224 7.20 -19.44 19.05
N LEU A 225 7.94 -19.07 18.00
CA LEU A 225 9.12 -19.82 17.55
C LEU A 225 10.22 -19.89 18.62
N GLN A 226 10.46 -18.80 19.36
CA GLN A 226 11.45 -18.77 20.47
C GLN A 226 11.15 -19.80 21.57
N SER A 227 9.87 -20.11 21.79
CA SER A 227 9.48 -21.11 22.79
C SER A 227 9.91 -22.54 22.44
N ASN A 228 10.13 -22.80 21.14
CA ASN A 228 10.40 -24.14 20.58
C ASN A 228 9.39 -25.22 21.07
N SER A 229 8.14 -24.80 21.32
CA SER A 229 7.05 -25.65 21.80
C SER A 229 5.80 -25.36 20.97
N PHE A 230 5.43 -26.36 20.17
CA PHE A 230 4.30 -26.30 19.25
C PHE A 230 3.32 -27.42 19.56
N ILE A 231 2.26 -27.50 18.76
CA ILE A 231 1.27 -28.58 18.76
C ILE A 231 0.88 -28.90 17.31
N GLY A 232 0.14 -29.99 17.12
CA GLY A 232 -0.41 -30.35 15.81
C GLY A 232 0.68 -30.57 14.75
N GLN A 233 0.39 -30.14 13.53
CA GLN A 233 1.24 -30.36 12.37
C GLN A 233 2.58 -29.61 12.47
N MET A 234 2.60 -28.42 13.09
CA MET A 234 3.86 -27.71 13.37
C MET A 234 4.78 -28.50 14.29
N GLU A 235 4.24 -29.16 15.32
CA GLU A 235 5.05 -30.01 16.21
C GLU A 235 5.58 -31.26 15.49
N GLU A 236 4.78 -31.85 14.60
CA GLU A 236 5.23 -32.96 13.77
C GLU A 236 6.42 -32.58 12.88
N TYR A 237 6.41 -31.40 12.26
CA TYR A 237 7.55 -30.91 11.47
C TYR A 237 8.78 -30.63 12.35
N ARG A 238 8.58 -30.04 13.54
CA ARG A 238 9.68 -29.82 14.50
C ARG A 238 10.33 -31.15 14.90
N LEU A 239 9.54 -32.18 15.20
CA LEU A 239 10.03 -33.52 15.54
C LEU A 239 10.73 -34.22 14.36
N GLN A 240 10.33 -33.90 13.12
CA GLN A 240 11.04 -34.34 11.92
C GLN A 240 12.38 -33.60 11.71
N GLY A 241 12.68 -32.56 12.49
CA GLY A 241 13.93 -31.81 12.44
C GLY A 241 13.89 -30.56 11.56
N TYR A 242 12.71 -30.07 11.18
CA TYR A 242 12.59 -28.76 10.52
C TYR A 242 12.77 -27.62 11.53
N THR A 243 13.45 -26.57 11.09
CA THR A 243 13.46 -25.25 11.73
C THR A 243 12.46 -24.34 11.03
N PHE A 244 12.01 -23.29 11.72
CA PHE A 244 10.98 -22.38 11.23
C PHE A 244 11.53 -20.95 11.16
N GLU A 245 11.14 -20.20 10.14
CA GLU A 245 11.33 -18.76 10.01
C GLU A 245 9.98 -18.10 9.68
N VAL A 246 9.68 -16.96 10.29
CA VAL A 246 8.47 -16.20 9.94
C VAL A 246 8.65 -15.55 8.56
N VAL A 247 7.65 -15.73 7.70
CA VAL A 247 7.58 -15.14 6.35
C VAL A 247 6.55 -14.01 6.31
N SER A 248 5.46 -14.19 7.03
CA SER A 248 4.42 -13.18 7.21
C SER A 248 3.69 -13.49 8.50
N GLN A 249 3.27 -12.46 9.22
CA GLN A 249 2.41 -12.64 10.37
C GLN A 249 1.48 -11.47 10.61
N HIS A 250 0.42 -11.75 11.34
CA HIS A 250 -0.26 -10.77 12.15
C HIS A 250 -1.03 -11.43 13.29
N THR A 251 -1.28 -10.69 14.35
CA THR A 251 -2.08 -11.17 15.49
C THR A 251 -3.43 -10.47 15.50
N ALA A 252 -4.49 -11.20 15.84
CA ALA A 252 -5.80 -10.61 16.10
C ALA A 252 -6.38 -11.09 17.42
N LYS A 253 -7.21 -10.26 18.05
CA LYS A 253 -7.93 -10.58 19.28
C LYS A 253 -9.20 -11.35 18.96
N THR A 254 -9.29 -12.60 19.39
CA THR A 254 -10.38 -13.52 18.99
C THR A 254 -11.32 -13.91 20.13
N GLY A 255 -11.05 -13.46 21.35
CA GLY A 255 -11.96 -13.59 22.49
C GLY A 255 -12.43 -12.24 23.03
N GLU A 256 -13.52 -12.28 23.81
CA GLU A 256 -13.99 -11.11 24.57
C GLU A 256 -13.02 -10.72 25.68
N SER A 257 -12.23 -11.67 26.19
CA SER A 257 -11.18 -11.43 27.18
C SER A 257 -9.86 -10.99 26.53
N ASN A 258 -8.99 -10.35 27.32
CA ASN A 258 -7.64 -9.97 26.90
C ASN A 258 -6.66 -11.16 26.99
N GLN A 259 -7.18 -12.39 26.92
CA GLN A 259 -6.41 -13.62 27.08
C GLN A 259 -6.34 -14.44 25.79
N THR A 260 -7.29 -14.25 24.87
CA THR A 260 -7.41 -15.09 23.68
C THR A 260 -7.11 -14.31 22.42
N PHE A 261 -6.14 -14.80 21.68
CA PHE A 261 -5.65 -14.19 20.45
C PHE A 261 -5.37 -15.27 19.43
N THR A 262 -5.31 -14.89 18.16
CA THR A 262 -4.92 -15.79 17.08
C THR A 262 -3.73 -15.21 16.34
N ILE A 263 -2.72 -16.06 16.14
CA ILE A 263 -1.56 -15.78 15.31
C ILE A 263 -1.86 -16.35 13.91
N TYR A 264 -1.92 -15.47 12.92
CA TYR A 264 -2.00 -15.81 11.50
C TYR A 264 -0.61 -15.68 10.94
N SER A 265 -0.10 -16.73 10.31
CA SER A 265 1.30 -16.74 9.90
C SER A 265 1.54 -17.58 8.65
N THR A 266 2.57 -17.19 7.91
CA THR A 266 3.26 -18.05 6.96
C THR A 266 4.63 -18.32 7.53
N TYR A 267 5.04 -19.59 7.54
CA TYR A 267 6.37 -20.00 7.95
C TYR A 267 7.11 -20.63 6.79
N LYS A 268 8.41 -20.34 6.71
CA LYS A 268 9.38 -21.13 5.95
C LYS A 268 9.95 -22.20 6.86
N LEU A 269 9.97 -23.43 6.38
CA LEU A 269 10.53 -24.58 7.09
C LEU A 269 11.78 -25.06 6.37
N THR A 270 12.86 -25.31 7.10
CA THR A 270 14.11 -25.78 6.51
C THR A 270 14.67 -27.00 7.23
N LYS A 271 15.14 -27.99 6.47
CA LYS A 271 15.82 -29.19 6.98
C LYS A 271 16.91 -29.63 6.00
N GLY A 272 18.15 -29.23 6.27
CA GLY A 272 19.23 -29.40 5.29
C GLY A 272 18.93 -28.59 4.04
N ASP A 273 18.87 -29.26 2.89
CA ASP A 273 18.52 -28.63 1.61
C ASP A 273 16.99 -28.62 1.33
N ASP A 274 16.19 -29.29 2.17
CA ASP A 274 14.74 -29.31 2.01
C ASP A 274 14.11 -28.02 2.55
N THR A 275 13.25 -27.40 1.74
CA THR A 275 12.53 -26.17 2.07
C THR A 275 11.05 -26.33 1.78
N LYS A 276 10.22 -26.05 2.78
CA LYS A 276 8.77 -26.03 2.69
C LYS A 276 8.24 -24.68 3.14
N TYR A 277 7.01 -24.36 2.76
CA TYR A 277 6.29 -23.23 3.30
C TYR A 277 4.94 -23.72 3.82
N ILE A 278 4.50 -23.18 4.95
CA ILE A 278 3.18 -23.49 5.51
C ILE A 278 2.45 -22.21 5.86
N ASN A 279 1.13 -22.23 5.71
CA ASN A 279 0.24 -21.27 6.36
C ASN A 279 -0.32 -21.88 7.64
N SER A 280 -0.31 -21.11 8.71
CA SER A 280 -0.74 -21.54 10.04
C SER A 280 -1.66 -20.52 10.69
N LYS A 281 -2.68 -21.04 11.38
CA LYS A 281 -3.57 -20.31 12.27
C LYS A 281 -3.50 -20.96 13.65
N MET A 282 -2.90 -20.26 14.59
CA MET A 282 -2.69 -20.74 15.95
C MET A 282 -3.49 -19.87 16.92
N ALA A 283 -4.49 -20.45 17.58
CA ALA A 283 -5.16 -19.81 18.70
C ALA A 283 -4.28 -19.94 19.95
N VAL A 284 -4.15 -18.85 20.68
CA VAL A 284 -3.33 -18.73 21.89
C VAL A 284 -4.18 -18.19 23.02
N LEU A 285 -4.21 -18.93 24.12
CA LEU A 285 -4.77 -18.50 25.39
C LEU A 285 -3.62 -18.17 26.36
N VAL A 286 -3.50 -16.94 26.85
CA VAL A 286 -2.59 -16.62 27.96
C VAL A 286 -3.33 -16.74 29.29
N TYR A 287 -2.80 -17.55 30.23
CA TYR A 287 -3.55 -17.91 31.44
C TYR A 287 -3.77 -16.76 32.43
N GLU A 288 -2.86 -15.78 32.44
CA GLU A 288 -2.92 -14.62 33.31
C GLU A 288 -3.03 -13.34 32.49
N GLU A 289 -3.91 -12.43 32.88
CA GLU A 289 -3.94 -11.07 32.31
C GLU A 289 -2.78 -10.24 32.90
N SER A 290 -2.26 -9.29 32.13
CA SER A 290 -1.41 -8.21 32.66
C SER A 290 -1.95 -6.86 32.20
N PRO A 291 -1.73 -5.80 33.01
CA PRO A 291 -2.13 -4.45 32.67
C PRO A 291 -1.39 -3.86 31.46
N ASN A 292 -0.28 -4.47 31.01
CA ASN A 292 0.42 -4.10 29.78
C ASN A 292 0.19 -5.16 28.70
N GLU A 293 -0.79 -4.94 27.82
CA GLU A 293 -1.29 -5.95 26.86
C GLU A 293 -0.20 -6.48 25.91
N LYS A 294 0.65 -5.60 25.35
CA LYS A 294 1.71 -6.00 24.41
C LYS A 294 2.82 -6.80 25.08
N GLU A 295 3.32 -6.32 26.23
CA GLU A 295 4.37 -7.02 27.00
C GLU A 295 3.84 -8.33 27.62
N ASN A 296 2.57 -8.33 28.01
CA ASN A 296 1.88 -9.52 28.49
C ASN A 296 1.89 -10.60 27.42
N TYR A 297 1.53 -10.24 26.20
CA TYR A 297 1.26 -11.22 25.17
C TYR A 297 2.55 -11.82 24.61
N THR A 298 3.49 -11.03 24.08
CA THR A 298 4.68 -11.58 23.41
C THR A 298 5.55 -12.42 24.35
N LYS A 299 5.80 -11.97 25.58
CA LYS A 299 6.58 -12.72 26.57
C LYS A 299 5.88 -14.01 27.02
N LYS A 300 4.56 -13.99 27.23
CA LYS A 300 3.80 -15.20 27.62
C LYS A 300 3.63 -16.16 26.43
N VAL A 301 3.51 -15.64 25.21
CA VAL A 301 3.55 -16.44 23.99
C VAL A 301 4.90 -17.14 23.82
N ALA A 302 6.01 -16.64 24.39
CA ALA A 302 7.26 -17.39 24.42
C ALA A 302 7.35 -18.41 25.56
N ASN A 303 6.63 -18.23 26.67
CA ASN A 303 6.65 -19.15 27.81
C ASN A 303 5.51 -20.20 27.71
N PHE A 304 5.85 -21.47 27.44
CA PHE A 304 4.85 -22.53 27.25
C PHE A 304 4.03 -22.81 28.52
N GLU A 305 4.54 -22.52 29.72
CA GLU A 305 3.80 -22.69 30.98
C GLU A 305 2.74 -21.59 31.20
N SER A 306 2.87 -20.46 30.50
CA SER A 306 1.97 -19.30 30.63
C SER A 306 0.87 -19.27 29.57
N ARG A 307 0.79 -20.27 28.70
CA ARG A 307 -0.14 -20.30 27.58
C ARG A 307 -0.73 -21.67 27.29
N GLY A 308 -1.90 -21.68 26.66
CA GLY A 308 -2.46 -22.80 25.92
C GLY A 308 -2.40 -22.51 24.42
N LEU A 309 -2.15 -23.54 23.62
CA LEU A 309 -2.18 -23.47 22.16
C LEU A 309 -3.30 -24.35 21.61
N TYR A 310 -3.91 -23.90 20.52
CA TYR A 310 -4.80 -24.71 19.70
C TYR A 310 -4.52 -24.42 18.21
N GLU A 311 -4.12 -25.44 17.46
CA GLU A 311 -3.85 -25.33 16.02
C GLU A 311 -5.19 -25.44 15.29
N GLU A 312 -5.65 -24.34 14.72
CA GLU A 312 -6.92 -24.29 14.01
C GLU A 312 -6.77 -24.64 12.53
N PHE A 313 -5.59 -24.34 11.97
CA PHE A 313 -5.27 -24.58 10.58
C PHE A 313 -3.77 -24.69 10.41
N CYS A 314 -3.32 -25.69 9.66
CA CYS A 314 -1.96 -25.80 9.16
C CYS A 314 -2.01 -26.42 7.78
N HIS A 315 -1.41 -25.74 6.80
CA HIS A 315 -1.46 -26.14 5.40
C HIS A 315 -0.10 -25.96 4.76
N GLU A 316 0.44 -27.05 4.20
CA GLU A 316 1.66 -27.01 3.39
C GLU A 316 1.34 -26.43 2.02
N LEU A 317 2.02 -25.34 1.68
CA LEU A 317 1.85 -24.64 0.41
C LEU A 317 2.48 -25.43 -0.73
N VAL A 318 1.81 -25.44 -1.87
CA VAL A 318 2.27 -26.15 -3.06
C VAL A 318 2.19 -25.25 -4.30
N GLY A 319 2.88 -25.64 -5.37
CA GLY A 319 2.80 -24.96 -6.66
C GLY A 319 3.11 -23.47 -6.56
N ASP A 320 2.19 -22.64 -7.04
CA ASP A 320 2.34 -21.19 -7.10
C ASP A 320 2.00 -20.47 -5.78
N GLU A 321 1.46 -21.15 -4.77
CA GLU A 321 1.35 -20.63 -3.41
C GLU A 321 2.75 -20.40 -2.78
N ILE A 322 3.71 -21.26 -3.12
CA ILE A 322 5.11 -21.13 -2.70
C ILE A 322 5.74 -19.85 -3.27
N ILE A 323 5.40 -19.50 -4.52
CA ILE A 323 5.92 -18.29 -5.18
C ILE A 323 5.46 -17.06 -4.41
N LEU A 324 4.17 -16.98 -4.06
CA LEU A 324 3.66 -15.88 -3.23
C LEU A 324 4.35 -15.83 -1.87
N ALA A 325 4.55 -16.97 -1.20
CA ALA A 325 5.27 -17.01 0.08
C ALA A 325 6.71 -16.49 -0.04
N GLN A 326 7.41 -16.76 -1.15
CA GLN A 326 8.75 -16.23 -1.41
C GLN A 326 8.75 -14.72 -1.65
N GLU A 327 7.74 -14.18 -2.35
CA GLU A 327 7.57 -12.73 -2.49
C GLU A 327 7.35 -12.07 -1.12
N MET A 328 6.52 -12.67 -0.27
CA MET A 328 6.27 -12.20 1.09
C MET A 328 7.53 -12.29 1.97
N GLU A 329 8.34 -13.34 1.82
CA GLU A 329 9.62 -13.50 2.53
C GLU A 329 10.58 -12.34 2.22
N LYS A 330 10.64 -11.91 0.95
CA LYS A 330 11.48 -10.77 0.53
C LYS A 330 11.03 -9.47 1.19
N LEU A 331 9.73 -9.25 1.31
CA LEU A 331 9.17 -8.06 1.95
C LEU A 331 9.40 -8.07 3.47
N TYR A 332 9.18 -9.21 4.11
CA TYR A 332 9.32 -9.35 5.56
C TYR A 332 10.77 -9.16 6.01
N LYS A 333 11.75 -9.61 5.23
CA LYS A 333 13.18 -9.41 5.51
C LYS A 333 13.67 -7.96 5.37
N GLN A 334 12.84 -7.04 4.90
CA GLN A 334 13.16 -5.61 4.84
C GLN A 334 12.82 -4.86 6.14
N GLN A 335 12.25 -5.53 7.15
CA GLN A 335 11.92 -4.97 8.46
C GLN A 335 13.13 -4.53 9.28
#